data_AF-A0A7W6T4M6-F1
#
_entry.id   AF-A0A7W6T4M6-F1
#
_cell.length_a   1.000
_cell.length_b   1.000
_cell.length_c   1.000
_cell.angle_alpha   90.00
_cell.angle_beta   90.00
_cell.angle_gamma   90.00
#
_symmetry.space_group_name_H-M   'P 1'
#
loop_
_entity.id
_entity.type
_entity.pdbx_description
1 polymer ?
#
loop_
_entity_poly.entity_id
_entity_poly.type
_entity_poly.pdbx_seq_one_letter_code
_entity_poly.pdbx_strand_id
1 'polypeptide(L)'
;MTSKSSSLNKVFADLPVTIFEAMSQAARDNAAINLGQGFPDDPGPEDIRRAAAEASLNGYNQYPSMMGLPELRQAIATHYGHWHGLKLDPMSEVMVTSGGTEALTSAILAVVQPGDEVVCFQPVYDSYLPIIRQAGGIPRLVRARAAALAAE
;
A
#
# COMPACT_ATOMS: atom_id res chain seq x y z
N MET A 1 -18.03 -38.18 3.65
CA MET A 1 -17.33 -37.32 2.66
C MET A 1 -16.24 -36.56 3.40
N THR A 2 -15.00 -36.99 3.25
CA THR A 2 -13.84 -36.41 3.91
C THR A 2 -13.57 -35.01 3.34
N SER A 3 -13.65 -34.01 4.21
CA SER A 3 -13.24 -32.63 3.90
C SER A 3 -11.79 -32.65 3.42
N LYS A 4 -11.55 -32.28 2.15
CA LYS A 4 -10.20 -31.97 1.69
C LYS A 4 -9.74 -30.74 2.48
N SER A 5 -8.95 -30.97 3.54
CA SER A 5 -8.13 -29.92 4.13
C SER A 5 -7.31 -29.31 3.00
N SER A 6 -7.61 -28.07 2.60
CA SER A 6 -6.88 -27.43 1.52
C SER A 6 -5.40 -27.35 1.92
N SER A 7 -4.50 -27.68 1.00
CA SER A 7 -3.05 -27.53 1.19
C SER A 7 -2.59 -26.08 1.05
N LEU A 8 -3.51 -25.12 1.14
CA LEU A 8 -3.26 -23.70 0.93
C LEU A 8 -2.69 -23.07 2.20
N ASN A 9 -1.98 -21.95 2.02
CA ASN A 9 -1.40 -21.21 3.14
C ASN A 9 -2.50 -20.80 4.12
N LYS A 10 -2.39 -21.24 5.38
CA LYS A 10 -3.40 -21.02 6.43
C LYS A 10 -3.66 -19.56 6.77
N VAL A 11 -2.72 -18.65 6.48
CA VAL A 11 -2.87 -17.20 6.68
C VAL A 11 -3.76 -16.59 5.60
N PHE A 12 -3.66 -17.08 4.37
CA PHE A 12 -4.32 -16.48 3.21
C PHE A 12 -5.56 -17.24 2.72
N ALA A 13 -5.65 -18.54 3.02
CA ALA A 13 -6.68 -19.43 2.48
C ALA A 13 -8.11 -18.97 2.80
N ASP A 14 -8.28 -18.35 3.97
CA ASP A 14 -9.59 -17.92 4.46
C ASP A 14 -9.80 -16.39 4.38
N LEU A 15 -8.90 -15.66 3.70
CA LEU A 15 -9.09 -14.22 3.52
C LEU A 15 -10.25 -13.96 2.56
N PRO A 16 -11.25 -13.16 2.97
CA PRO A 16 -12.31 -12.76 2.08
C PRO A 16 -11.77 -11.79 1.01
N VAL A 17 -12.53 -11.63 -0.05
CA VAL A 17 -12.35 -10.49 -0.97
C VAL A 17 -12.43 -9.19 -0.16
N THR A 18 -11.58 -8.21 -0.46
CA THR A 18 -11.56 -6.94 0.27
C THR A 18 -12.90 -6.22 0.14
N ILE A 19 -13.28 -5.46 1.17
CA ILE A 19 -14.55 -4.72 1.16
C ILE A 19 -14.63 -3.75 -0.02
N PHE A 20 -13.50 -3.23 -0.49
CA PHE A 20 -13.42 -2.34 -1.63
C PHE A 20 -13.90 -3.01 -2.92
N GLU A 21 -13.48 -4.24 -3.19
CA GLU A 21 -13.95 -4.97 -4.38
C GLU A 21 -15.42 -5.38 -4.24
N ALA A 22 -15.82 -5.87 -3.06
CA ALA A 22 -17.21 -6.22 -2.80
C ALA A 22 -18.17 -5.03 -3.01
N MET A 23 -17.82 -3.85 -2.48
CA MET A 23 -18.61 -2.63 -2.63
C MET A 23 -18.61 -2.10 -4.07
N SER A 24 -17.48 -2.22 -4.77
CA SER A 24 -17.38 -1.79 -6.17
C SER A 24 -18.23 -2.68 -7.08
N GLN A 25 -18.26 -3.98 -6.84
CA GLN A 25 -19.16 -4.90 -7.54
C GLN A 25 -20.62 -4.56 -7.28
N ALA A 26 -20.99 -4.35 -6.01
CA ALA A 26 -22.35 -3.96 -5.65
C ALA A 26 -22.79 -2.64 -6.31
N ALA A 27 -21.89 -1.65 -6.39
CA ALA A 27 -22.17 -0.39 -7.06
C ALA A 27 -22.45 -0.59 -8.56
N ARG A 28 -21.65 -1.44 -9.25
CA ARG A 28 -21.87 -1.80 -10.67
C ARG A 28 -23.20 -2.51 -10.87
N ASP A 29 -23.50 -3.51 -10.05
CA ASP A 29 -24.71 -4.34 -10.18
C ASP A 29 -26.00 -3.54 -9.97
N ASN A 30 -25.93 -2.46 -9.20
CA ASN A 30 -27.07 -1.61 -8.87
C ASN A 30 -27.06 -0.25 -9.60
N ALA A 31 -26.14 -0.03 -10.54
CA ALA A 31 -25.94 1.26 -11.21
C ALA A 31 -25.85 2.46 -10.22
N ALA A 32 -25.23 2.23 -9.07
CA ALA A 32 -25.09 3.23 -8.01
C ALA A 32 -23.83 4.08 -8.18
N ILE A 33 -23.88 5.31 -7.67
CA ILE A 33 -22.69 6.16 -7.54
C ILE A 33 -21.76 5.54 -6.49
N ASN A 34 -20.53 5.21 -6.88
CA ASN A 34 -19.58 4.57 -5.98
C ASN A 34 -18.79 5.60 -5.18
N LEU A 35 -19.23 5.90 -3.96
CA LEU A 35 -18.50 6.72 -2.99
C LEU A 35 -17.69 5.89 -1.98
N GLY A 36 -17.62 4.56 -2.16
CA GLY A 36 -16.91 3.65 -1.27
C GLY A 36 -15.45 3.43 -1.62
N GLN A 37 -15.04 3.76 -2.86
CA GLN A 37 -13.70 3.55 -3.35
C GLN A 37 -12.88 4.84 -3.30
N GLY A 38 -11.72 4.79 -2.64
CA GLY A 38 -10.88 5.96 -2.37
C GLY A 38 -9.90 6.29 -3.49
N PHE A 39 -10.33 6.27 -4.76
CA PHE A 39 -9.52 6.78 -5.87
C PHE A 39 -10.29 7.83 -6.69
N PRO A 40 -9.59 8.75 -7.38
CA PRO A 40 -10.23 9.71 -8.28
C PRO A 40 -10.92 9.03 -9.47
N ASP A 41 -12.02 9.61 -9.94
CA ASP A 41 -12.75 9.20 -11.15
C ASP A 41 -12.33 9.98 -12.42
N ASP A 42 -11.35 10.88 -12.28
CA ASP A 42 -10.73 11.62 -13.37
C ASP A 42 -9.43 10.93 -13.87
N PRO A 43 -8.97 11.20 -15.12
CA PRO A 43 -7.81 10.52 -15.70
C PRO A 43 -6.46 10.92 -15.07
N GLY A 44 -6.45 11.88 -14.16
CA GLY A 44 -5.25 12.46 -13.57
C GLY A 44 -4.49 13.44 -14.48
N PRO A 45 -3.39 14.02 -13.97
CA PRO A 45 -2.64 15.08 -14.63
C PRO A 45 -2.14 14.68 -16.03
N GLU A 46 -2.44 15.53 -17.02
CA GLU A 46 -2.13 15.24 -18.43
C GLU A 46 -0.63 15.21 -18.73
N ASP A 47 0.14 16.10 -18.11
CA ASP A 47 1.58 16.19 -18.22
C ASP A 47 2.27 14.89 -17.77
N ILE A 48 1.82 14.30 -16.66
CA ILE A 48 2.31 12.99 -16.18
C ILE A 48 1.97 11.88 -17.17
N ARG A 49 0.72 11.85 -17.68
CA ARG A 49 0.31 10.86 -18.68
C ARG A 49 1.13 10.95 -19.97
N ARG A 50 1.44 12.17 -20.43
CA ARG A 50 2.30 12.41 -21.61
C ARG A 50 3.74 11.96 -21.36
N ALA A 51 4.31 12.29 -20.21
CA ALA A 51 5.66 11.86 -19.84
C ALA A 51 5.77 10.32 -19.77
N ALA A 52 4.77 9.65 -19.20
CA ALA A 52 4.72 8.20 -19.16
C ALA A 52 4.63 7.58 -20.57
N ALA A 53 3.80 8.15 -21.46
CA ALA A 53 3.68 7.69 -22.84
C ALA A 53 5.01 7.85 -23.60
N GLU A 54 5.66 9.00 -23.46
CA GLU A 54 6.95 9.28 -24.09
C GLU A 54 8.05 8.33 -23.58
N ALA A 55 8.16 8.14 -22.27
CA ALA A 55 9.11 7.21 -21.67
C ALA A 55 8.87 5.75 -22.15
N SER A 56 7.62 5.37 -22.38
CA SER A 56 7.29 4.02 -22.87
C SER A 56 7.68 3.83 -24.34
N LEU A 57 7.42 4.83 -25.18
CA LEU A 57 7.64 4.75 -26.64
C LEU A 57 9.11 4.96 -27.02
N ASN A 58 9.75 5.95 -26.39
CA ASN A 58 11.06 6.46 -26.81
C ASN A 58 12.13 6.33 -25.72
N GLY A 59 11.77 5.88 -24.52
CA GLY A 59 12.69 5.68 -23.40
C GLY A 59 13.35 4.30 -23.34
N TYR A 60 14.04 4.06 -22.23
CA TYR A 60 14.72 2.79 -21.96
C TYR A 60 13.81 1.84 -21.17
N ASN A 61 13.43 0.74 -21.81
CA ASN A 61 12.52 -0.28 -21.24
C ASN A 61 13.27 -1.50 -20.69
N GLN A 62 14.47 -1.30 -20.15
CA GLN A 62 15.29 -2.37 -19.55
C GLN A 62 15.20 -2.33 -18.03
N TYR A 63 15.70 -3.37 -17.36
CA TYR A 63 15.68 -3.46 -15.90
C TYR A 63 16.32 -2.22 -15.25
N PRO A 64 15.64 -1.57 -14.29
CA PRO A 64 16.23 -0.51 -13.50
C PRO A 64 17.20 -1.09 -12.46
N SER A 65 17.90 -0.21 -11.75
CA SER A 65 18.56 -0.59 -10.48
C SER A 65 17.52 -1.17 -9.51
N MET A 66 17.95 -2.13 -8.68
CA MET A 66 17.10 -2.76 -7.65
C MET A 66 16.45 -1.73 -6.71
N MET A 67 17.15 -0.63 -6.40
CA MET A 67 16.62 0.43 -5.54
C MET A 67 15.64 1.38 -6.26
N GLY A 68 15.53 1.27 -7.58
CA GLY A 68 14.84 2.22 -8.45
C GLY A 68 15.80 3.13 -9.22
N LEU A 69 15.26 3.81 -10.23
CA LEU A 69 15.99 4.73 -11.09
C LEU A 69 16.70 5.83 -10.26
N PRO A 70 18.00 6.09 -10.47
CA PRO A 70 18.75 7.10 -9.72
C PRO A 70 18.10 8.48 -9.75
N GLU A 71 17.59 8.90 -10.90
CA GLU A 71 16.97 10.22 -11.10
C GLU A 71 15.67 10.34 -10.30
N LEU A 72 14.88 9.25 -10.25
CA LEU A 72 13.66 9.20 -9.45
C LEU A 72 13.98 9.25 -7.95
N ARG A 73 15.00 8.52 -7.49
CA ARG A 73 15.44 8.55 -6.09
C ARG A 73 15.91 9.95 -5.67
N GLN A 74 16.67 10.63 -6.54
CA GLN A 74 17.10 12.01 -6.31
C GLN A 74 15.91 12.99 -6.24
N ALA A 75 14.93 12.82 -7.14
CA ALA A 75 13.72 13.64 -7.14
C ALA A 75 12.90 13.47 -5.85
N ILE A 76 12.76 12.22 -5.36
CA ILE A 76 12.10 11.92 -4.08
C ILE A 76 12.85 12.58 -2.91
N ALA A 77 14.17 12.40 -2.81
CA ALA A 77 14.95 13.02 -1.74
C ALA A 77 14.82 14.56 -1.74
N THR A 78 14.80 15.18 -2.92
CA THR A 78 14.61 16.62 -3.09
C THR A 78 13.22 17.07 -2.65
N HIS A 79 12.18 16.31 -3.03
CA HIS A 79 10.79 16.57 -2.63
C HIS A 79 10.65 16.55 -1.10
N TYR A 80 11.19 15.53 -0.44
CA TYR A 80 11.17 15.41 1.02
C TYR A 80 11.97 16.51 1.72
N GLY A 81 13.10 16.93 1.15
CA GLY A 81 13.86 18.08 1.65
C GLY A 81 13.05 19.38 1.59
N HIS A 82 12.33 19.60 0.49
CA HIS A 82 11.56 20.83 0.27
C HIS A 82 10.28 20.89 1.12
N TRP A 83 9.46 19.85 1.11
CA TRP A 83 8.12 19.87 1.73
C TRP A 83 8.11 19.38 3.19
N HIS A 84 9.07 18.53 3.56
CA HIS A 84 9.11 17.91 4.89
C HIS A 84 10.37 18.30 5.69
N GLY A 85 11.32 19.04 5.10
CA GLY A 85 12.57 19.40 5.75
C GLY A 85 13.50 18.20 6.01
N LEU A 86 13.28 17.08 5.34
CA LEU A 86 14.04 15.83 5.54
C LEU A 86 15.18 15.72 4.53
N LYS A 87 16.42 15.70 5.02
CA LYS A 87 17.63 15.51 4.19
C LYS A 87 17.92 14.01 4.04
N LEU A 88 17.42 13.41 2.97
CA LEU A 88 17.64 12.00 2.64
C LEU A 88 18.81 11.83 1.67
N ASP A 89 19.65 10.83 1.89
CA ASP A 89 20.61 10.31 0.89
C ASP A 89 19.85 9.43 -0.12
N PRO A 90 19.73 9.85 -1.39
CA PRO A 90 19.02 9.07 -2.40
C PRO A 90 19.65 7.70 -2.67
N MET A 91 20.93 7.48 -2.33
CA MET A 91 21.63 6.23 -2.58
C MET A 91 21.37 5.16 -1.52
N SER A 92 21.12 5.55 -0.28
CA SER A 92 21.00 4.62 0.85
C SER A 92 19.65 4.67 1.57
N GLU A 93 18.92 5.78 1.46
CA GLU A 93 17.70 6.04 2.26
C GLU A 93 16.42 6.11 1.41
N VAL A 94 16.51 5.88 0.09
CA VAL A 94 15.36 5.89 -0.83
C VAL A 94 15.31 4.61 -1.66
N MET A 95 14.19 3.90 -1.57
CA MET A 95 13.86 2.73 -2.40
C MET A 95 12.52 2.95 -3.09
N VAL A 96 12.47 2.72 -4.39
CA VAL A 96 11.23 2.75 -5.18
C VAL A 96 10.61 1.36 -5.19
N THR A 97 9.29 1.29 -4.99
CA THR A 97 8.52 0.05 -4.95
C THR A 97 7.30 0.15 -5.88
N SER A 98 6.66 -0.98 -6.17
CA SER A 98 5.41 -1.08 -6.94
C SER A 98 4.23 -0.62 -6.09
N GLY A 99 4.17 0.69 -5.84
CA GLY A 99 3.17 1.34 -5.00
C GLY A 99 3.43 1.19 -3.50
N GLY A 100 2.58 1.86 -2.71
CA GLY A 100 2.71 1.88 -1.24
C GLY A 100 2.47 0.53 -0.58
N THR A 101 1.66 -0.34 -1.18
CA THR A 101 1.40 -1.69 -0.66
C THR A 101 2.67 -2.55 -0.64
N GLU A 102 3.50 -2.49 -1.69
CA GLU A 102 4.80 -3.18 -1.69
C GLU A 102 5.75 -2.55 -0.66
N ALA A 103 5.83 -1.22 -0.57
CA ALA A 103 6.67 -0.55 0.43
C ALA A 103 6.35 -1.01 1.86
N LEU A 104 5.06 -1.02 2.21
CA LEU A 104 4.58 -1.51 3.50
C LEU A 104 4.93 -2.99 3.72
N THR A 105 4.71 -3.82 2.69
CA THR A 105 5.01 -5.26 2.77
C THR A 105 6.49 -5.50 3.01
N SER A 106 7.36 -4.90 2.20
CA SER A 106 8.81 -5.01 2.30
C SER A 106 9.31 -4.49 3.64
N ALA A 107 8.82 -3.35 4.12
CA ALA A 107 9.21 -2.80 5.41
C ALA A 107 8.82 -3.72 6.58
N ILE A 108 7.59 -4.24 6.60
CA ILE A 108 7.13 -5.14 7.66
C ILE A 108 7.92 -6.45 7.64
N LEU A 109 8.07 -7.08 6.47
CA LEU A 109 8.83 -8.33 6.34
C LEU A 109 10.31 -8.18 6.68
N ALA A 110 10.88 -6.98 6.51
CA ALA A 110 12.28 -6.73 6.84
C ALA A 110 12.55 -6.63 8.35
N VAL A 111 11.54 -6.24 9.16
CA VAL A 111 11.74 -5.92 10.58
C VAL A 111 11.00 -6.85 11.56
N VAL A 112 9.94 -7.54 11.11
CA VAL A 112 9.11 -8.40 11.98
C VAL A 112 9.61 -9.83 11.95
N GLN A 113 9.85 -10.40 13.13
CA GLN A 113 10.15 -11.82 13.33
C GLN A 113 8.94 -12.57 13.92
N PRO A 114 8.90 -13.92 13.77
CA PRO A 114 7.86 -14.72 14.40
C PRO A 114 7.80 -14.52 15.92
N GLY A 115 6.62 -14.16 16.43
CA GLY A 115 6.38 -13.87 17.84
C GLY A 115 6.46 -12.40 18.24
N ASP A 116 6.96 -11.51 17.37
CA ASP A 116 6.99 -10.07 17.64
C ASP A 116 5.57 -9.49 17.71
N GLU A 117 5.37 -8.56 18.64
CA GLU A 117 4.11 -7.80 18.74
C GLU A 117 4.17 -6.53 17.88
N VAL A 118 3.16 -6.31 17.02
CA VAL A 118 3.08 -5.13 16.13
C VAL A 118 1.85 -4.30 16.45
N VAL A 119 2.04 -3.08 16.94
CA VAL A 119 0.94 -2.18 17.30
C VAL A 119 0.25 -1.62 16.05
N CYS A 120 -1.06 -1.75 15.97
CA CYS A 120 -1.88 -1.22 14.86
C CYS A 120 -3.03 -0.36 15.41
N PHE A 121 -3.11 0.90 14.98
CA PHE A 121 -4.18 1.81 15.37
C PHE A 121 -5.43 1.60 14.51
N GLN A 122 -6.59 1.37 15.15
CA GLN A 122 -7.87 1.25 14.45
C GLN A 122 -8.58 2.60 14.33
N PRO A 123 -9.24 2.90 13.18
CA PRO A 123 -9.41 2.06 11.99
C PRO A 123 -8.10 1.77 11.24
N VAL A 124 -7.87 0.53 10.84
CA VAL A 124 -6.64 0.08 10.16
C VAL A 124 -6.84 0.02 8.65
N TYR A 125 -5.77 0.28 7.89
CA TYR A 125 -5.71 -0.17 6.50
C TYR A 125 -5.65 -1.70 6.48
N ASP A 126 -6.45 -2.33 5.62
CA ASP A 126 -6.74 -3.76 5.66
C ASP A 126 -5.52 -4.63 5.32
N SER A 127 -4.55 -4.10 4.57
CA SER A 127 -3.34 -4.82 4.19
C SER A 127 -2.38 -5.13 5.36
N TYR A 128 -2.41 -4.33 6.43
CA TYR A 128 -1.43 -4.46 7.52
C TYR A 128 -1.51 -5.82 8.22
N LEU A 129 -2.73 -6.26 8.58
CA LEU A 129 -2.91 -7.45 9.43
C LEU A 129 -2.49 -8.75 8.72
N PRO A 130 -2.87 -8.99 7.44
CA PRO A 130 -2.38 -10.14 6.69
C PRO A 130 -0.85 -10.17 6.57
N ILE A 131 -0.21 -9.03 6.30
CA ILE A 131 1.25 -8.94 6.14
C ILE A 131 1.96 -9.26 7.46
N ILE A 132 1.52 -8.66 8.57
CA ILE A 132 2.09 -8.92 9.90
C ILE A 132 1.97 -10.40 10.27
N ARG A 133 0.79 -11.00 10.06
CA ARG A 133 0.57 -12.43 10.34
C ARG A 133 1.42 -13.33 9.45
N GLN A 134 1.60 -12.95 8.19
CA GLN A 134 2.48 -13.68 7.27
C GLN A 134 3.94 -13.64 7.72
N ALA A 135 4.39 -12.54 8.33
CA ALA A 135 5.72 -12.44 8.96
C ALA A 135 5.84 -13.27 10.26
N GLY A 136 4.74 -13.85 10.75
CA GLY A 136 4.67 -14.54 12.05
C GLY A 136 4.48 -13.59 13.24
N GLY A 137 4.27 -12.30 13.00
CA GLY A 137 4.00 -11.31 14.03
C GLY A 137 2.58 -11.40 14.59
N ILE A 138 2.39 -10.80 15.77
CA ILE A 138 1.15 -10.77 16.53
C ILE A 138 0.62 -9.32 16.53
N PRO A 139 -0.42 -9.00 15.73
CA PRO A 139 -0.99 -7.65 15.73
C PRO A 139 -1.63 -7.30 17.08
N ARG A 140 -1.25 -6.15 17.64
CA ARG A 140 -1.83 -5.57 18.85
C ARG A 140 -2.68 -4.35 18.47
N LEU A 141 -4.00 -4.53 18.47
CA LEU A 141 -4.93 -3.51 18.02
C LEU A 141 -5.18 -2.46 19.12
N VAL A 142 -4.99 -1.19 18.78
CA VAL A 142 -5.29 -0.05 19.65
C VAL A 142 -6.39 0.79 19.01
N ARG A 143 -7.53 0.93 19.66
CA ARG A 143 -8.67 1.67 19.10
C ARG A 143 -8.50 3.16 19.31
N ALA A 144 -8.34 3.93 18.23
CA ALA A 144 -8.48 5.38 18.30
C ALA A 144 -9.94 5.72 18.62
N ARG A 145 -10.15 6.70 19.49
CA ARG A 145 -11.48 7.25 19.77
C ARG A 145 -11.62 8.55 19.00
N ALA A 146 -12.79 8.78 18.42
CA ALA A 146 -13.10 10.11 17.92
C ALA A 146 -12.98 11.09 19.09
N ALA A 147 -12.37 12.25 18.86
CA ALA A 147 -12.44 13.34 19.81
C ALA A 147 -13.92 13.63 20.07
N ALA A 148 -14.33 13.72 21.34
CA ALA A 148 -15.65 14.22 21.65
C ALA A 148 -15.74 15.61 21.03
N LEU A 149 -16.65 15.80 20.07
CA LEU A 149 -17.00 17.13 19.61
C LEU A 149 -17.43 17.89 20.87
N ALA A 150 -16.70 18.94 21.24
CA ALA A 150 -17.17 19.86 22.26
C ALA A 150 -18.52 20.38 21.73
N ALA A 151 -19.60 20.02 22.41
CA ALA A 151 -20.90 20.60 22.14
C ALA A 151 -20.80 22.08 22.56
N GLU A 152 -20.78 22.98 21.58
CA GLU A 152 -21.15 24.39 21.78
C GLU A 152 -22.68 24.52 21.77
#